data_AF-A0A8H4KVZ2-F1
#
_entry.id   AF-A0A8H4KVZ2-F1
#
_cell.length_a   1.000
_cell.length_b   1.000
_cell.length_c   1.000
_cell.angle_alpha   90.00
_cell.angle_beta   90.00
_cell.angle_gamma   90.00
#
_symmetry.space_group_name_H-M   'P 1'
#
loop_
_entity.id
_entity.type
_entity.pdbx_description
1 polymer ?
#
loop_
_entity_poly.entity_id
_entity_poly.type
_entity_poly.pdbx_seq_one_letter_code
_entity_poly.pdbx_strand_id
1 'polypeptide(L)'
;MNGFPLGQLHFAGLSGDENPGSAAGWSEYVEAEADEKLWEGVKTAFKDKFKNGEPSVESSFIAETHGLGREYGETLSYLLKRAEKLYHQLRGQYRRTLLTGLVLRMKDREKDLRLQERAQDRLYSDNKWGTSVASESLTFNDVRDMIWECRSSTTEKLVRSEKESFSASEMDLLRVLARH
;
A
#
# COMPACT_ATOMS: atom_id res chain seq x y z
N MET A 1 1.32 -27.20 -65.65
CA MET A 1 2.54 -26.66 -66.27
C MET A 1 2.80 -25.29 -65.70
N ASN A 2 4.01 -25.07 -65.17
CA ASN A 2 4.77 -23.82 -65.06
C ASN A 2 4.03 -22.61 -64.42
N GLY A 3 4.38 -22.10 -63.24
CA GLY A 3 5.73 -21.78 -62.75
C GLY A 3 5.99 -20.28 -62.98
N PHE A 4 5.86 -19.45 -61.94
CA PHE A 4 6.27 -18.03 -61.88
C PHE A 4 6.46 -17.62 -60.39
N PRO A 5 7.28 -16.59 -60.07
CA PRO A 5 8.50 -16.76 -59.31
C PRO A 5 8.53 -16.00 -57.96
N LEU A 6 9.61 -16.27 -57.21
CA LEU A 6 10.06 -15.58 -55.99
C LEU A 6 10.01 -14.05 -56.10
N GLY A 7 9.39 -13.40 -55.12
CA GLY A 7 9.46 -11.95 -54.92
C GLY A 7 8.74 -11.49 -53.65
N GLN A 8 9.53 -11.11 -52.66
CA GLN A 8 9.22 -10.21 -51.53
C GLN A 8 8.22 -10.64 -50.45
N LEU A 9 8.80 -10.94 -49.28
CA LEU A 9 8.19 -10.86 -47.95
C LEU A 9 7.70 -9.43 -47.71
N HIS A 10 6.37 -9.24 -47.59
CA HIS A 10 5.79 -8.07 -46.96
C HIS A 10 5.19 -8.51 -45.62
N PHE A 11 5.98 -8.35 -44.55
CA PHE A 11 5.45 -8.32 -43.19
C PHE A 11 4.75 -6.97 -43.02
N ALA A 12 3.42 -6.97 -43.09
CA ALA A 12 2.62 -5.86 -42.62
C ALA A 12 2.59 -5.91 -41.08
N GLY A 13 3.56 -5.24 -40.46
CA GLY A 13 3.53 -4.92 -39.05
C GLY A 13 2.51 -3.82 -38.78
N LEU A 14 1.47 -4.15 -38.03
CA LEU A 14 0.65 -3.20 -37.29
C LEU A 14 0.49 -3.75 -35.87
N SER A 15 1.52 -3.61 -35.05
CA SER A 15 1.44 -3.75 -33.58
C SER A 15 1.21 -2.38 -32.98
N GLY A 16 -0.06 -1.98 -32.88
CA GLY A 16 -0.48 -0.87 -32.04
C GLY A 16 -0.81 -1.39 -30.65
N ASP A 17 0.20 -1.69 -29.84
CA ASP A 17 0.09 -1.80 -28.38
C ASP A 17 1.50 -2.01 -27.78
N GLU A 18 2.38 -1.02 -27.93
CA GLU A 18 3.61 -0.97 -27.16
C GLU A 18 3.43 0.00 -26.01
N ASN A 19 3.08 -0.58 -24.86
CA ASN A 19 3.07 0.08 -23.58
C ASN A 19 4.53 0.46 -23.23
N PRO A 20 4.95 1.75 -23.32
CA PRO A 20 6.34 2.16 -23.15
C PRO A 20 6.78 2.22 -21.67
N GLY A 21 6.04 1.51 -20.81
CA GLY A 21 6.26 1.41 -19.37
C GLY A 21 7.26 0.33 -18.96
N SER A 22 7.68 -0.55 -19.86
CA SER A 22 8.70 -1.57 -19.59
C SER A 22 10.11 -1.06 -19.91
N ALA A 23 11.08 -1.37 -19.06
CA ALA A 23 12.49 -1.06 -19.30
C ALA A 23 13.02 -1.64 -20.63
N ALA A 24 12.40 -2.72 -21.12
CA ALA A 24 12.73 -3.35 -22.41
C ALA A 24 12.40 -2.46 -23.63
N GLY A 25 11.32 -1.67 -23.58
CA GLY A 25 11.00 -0.73 -24.66
C GLY A 25 11.90 0.52 -24.67
N TRP A 26 12.66 0.74 -23.58
CA TRP A 26 13.60 1.87 -23.49
C TRP A 26 14.98 1.54 -24.03
N SER A 27 15.43 0.28 -23.98
CA SER A 27 16.72 -0.12 -24.56
C SER A 27 16.72 0.04 -26.08
N GLU A 28 15.62 -0.27 -26.76
CA GLU A 28 15.49 -0.10 -28.21
C GLU A 28 15.59 1.38 -28.64
N TYR A 29 15.14 2.32 -27.80
CA TYR A 29 15.26 3.76 -28.05
C TYR A 29 16.68 4.29 -27.83
N VAL A 30 17.45 3.67 -26.94
CA VAL A 30 18.81 4.06 -26.58
C VAL A 30 19.86 3.44 -27.52
N GLU A 31 19.60 2.24 -28.04
CA GLU A 31 20.49 1.58 -29.01
C GLU A 31 20.52 2.27 -30.38
N ALA A 32 19.50 3.08 -30.71
CA ALA A 32 19.41 3.77 -32.00
C ALA A 32 20.31 5.01 -32.13
N GLU A 33 20.78 5.64 -31.03
CA GLU A 33 21.45 6.95 -31.09
C GLU A 33 22.61 7.14 -30.08
N ALA A 34 23.33 6.10 -29.67
CA ALA A 34 24.37 6.23 -28.64
C ALA A 34 25.68 6.89 -29.14
N ASP A 35 25.79 8.23 -29.00
CA ASP A 35 27.05 8.99 -28.95
C ASP A 35 27.41 9.28 -27.47
N GLU A 36 28.69 9.31 -27.08
CA GLU A 36 29.12 9.29 -25.66
C GLU A 36 28.63 10.50 -24.83
N LYS A 37 28.40 11.66 -25.48
CA LYS A 37 27.78 12.84 -24.83
C LYS A 37 26.29 12.64 -24.52
N LEU A 38 25.63 11.73 -25.23
CA LEU A 38 24.23 11.38 -25.03
C LEU A 38 24.03 10.51 -23.79
N TRP A 39 25.06 9.79 -23.33
CA TRP A 39 24.94 8.82 -22.24
C TRP A 39 24.61 9.46 -20.88
N GLU A 40 25.19 10.61 -20.56
CA GLU A 40 24.80 11.36 -19.35
C GLU A 40 23.38 11.93 -19.45
N GLY A 41 22.94 12.29 -20.66
CA GLY A 41 21.56 12.69 -20.96
C GLY A 41 20.58 11.52 -20.78
N VAL A 42 20.94 10.33 -21.28
CA VAL A 42 20.17 9.09 -21.11
C VAL A 42 20.10 8.69 -19.64
N LYS A 43 21.20 8.77 -18.87
CA LYS A 43 21.17 8.51 -17.42
C LYS A 43 20.25 9.49 -16.70
N THR A 44 20.25 10.76 -17.09
CA THR A 44 19.41 11.78 -16.46
C THR A 44 17.94 11.55 -16.82
N ALA A 45 17.63 11.26 -18.08
CA ALA A 45 16.28 10.94 -18.54
C ALA A 45 15.76 9.62 -17.95
N PHE A 46 16.61 8.61 -17.79
CA PHE A 46 16.30 7.36 -17.09
C PHE A 46 16.03 7.65 -15.61
N LYS A 47 16.92 8.38 -14.93
CA LYS A 47 16.72 8.77 -13.53
C LYS A 47 15.46 9.60 -13.36
N ASP A 48 15.10 10.49 -14.28
CA ASP A 48 13.87 11.28 -14.19
C ASP A 48 12.62 10.45 -14.51
N LYS A 49 12.69 9.52 -15.47
CA LYS A 49 11.58 8.61 -15.81
C LYS A 49 11.31 7.58 -14.71
N PHE A 50 12.34 7.11 -14.01
CA PHE A 50 12.25 6.09 -12.96
C PHE A 50 12.47 6.64 -11.53
N LYS A 51 12.59 7.97 -11.36
CA LYS A 51 12.75 8.65 -10.05
C LYS A 51 11.54 8.47 -9.15
N ASN A 52 10.37 8.46 -9.78
CA ASN A 52 9.11 8.06 -9.17
C ASN A 52 8.99 6.58 -9.52
N GLY A 53 9.00 5.72 -8.50
CA GLY A 53 9.15 4.27 -8.65
C GLY A 53 8.36 3.69 -9.81
N GLU A 54 8.85 2.57 -10.37
CA GLU A 54 8.27 1.96 -11.57
C GLU A 54 6.73 1.98 -11.53
N PRO A 55 6.05 2.38 -12.62
CA PRO A 55 4.59 2.35 -12.69
C PRO A 55 4.00 0.97 -12.33
N SER A 56 4.77 -0.10 -12.57
CA SER A 56 4.47 -1.48 -12.15
C SER A 56 4.37 -1.64 -10.62
N VAL A 57 5.25 -0.97 -9.88
CA VAL A 57 5.34 -1.00 -8.42
C VAL A 57 4.23 -0.16 -7.80
N GLU A 58 3.89 0.99 -8.38
CA GLU A 58 2.71 1.75 -7.92
C GLU A 58 1.41 0.97 -8.20
N SER A 59 1.31 0.34 -9.37
CA SER A 59 0.17 -0.53 -9.71
C SER A 59 0.03 -1.73 -8.76
N SER A 60 1.12 -2.33 -8.30
CA SER A 60 1.07 -3.47 -7.37
C SER A 60 0.60 -3.03 -5.98
N PHE A 61 1.06 -1.88 -5.48
CA PHE A 61 0.58 -1.32 -4.22
C PHE A 61 -0.90 -0.92 -4.29
N ILE A 62 -1.35 -0.38 -5.42
CA ILE A 62 -2.77 -0.07 -5.64
C ILE A 62 -3.61 -1.36 -5.61
N ALA A 63 -3.18 -2.42 -6.30
CA ALA A 63 -3.87 -3.71 -6.26
C ALA A 63 -3.94 -4.29 -4.84
N GLU A 64 -2.83 -4.24 -4.10
CA GLU A 64 -2.75 -4.69 -2.71
C GLU A 64 -3.68 -3.86 -1.81
N THR A 65 -3.79 -2.55 -2.06
CA THR A 65 -4.70 -1.65 -1.34
C THR A 65 -6.16 -2.06 -1.49
N HIS A 66 -6.59 -2.37 -2.72
CA HIS A 66 -7.94 -2.85 -2.98
C HIS A 66 -8.19 -4.23 -2.35
N GLY A 67 -7.16 -5.07 -2.27
CA GLY A 67 -7.19 -6.40 -1.64
C GLY A 67 -7.05 -6.40 -0.11
N LEU A 68 -6.62 -5.29 0.52
CA LEU A 68 -6.32 -5.26 1.95
C LEU A 68 -7.56 -5.57 2.80
N GLY A 69 -7.53 -6.71 3.46
CA GLY A 69 -8.48 -7.10 4.49
C GLY A 69 -7.85 -8.17 5.38
N ARG A 70 -8.51 -8.44 6.51
CA ARG A 70 -8.03 -9.46 7.44
C ARG A 70 -8.17 -10.86 6.84
N GLU A 71 -7.08 -11.59 6.79
CA GLU A 71 -7.07 -13.00 6.41
C GLU A 71 -7.58 -13.88 7.56
N TYR A 72 -8.12 -15.05 7.23
CA TYR A 72 -8.67 -15.95 8.24
C TYR A 72 -7.59 -16.42 9.23
N GLY A 73 -7.80 -16.21 10.52
CA GLY A 73 -6.82 -16.53 11.57
C GLY A 73 -5.69 -15.51 11.71
N GLU A 74 -5.64 -14.47 10.89
CA GLU A 74 -4.68 -13.37 11.02
C GLU A 74 -4.93 -12.57 12.30
N THR A 75 -3.87 -12.10 12.97
CA THR A 75 -4.03 -11.18 14.12
C THR A 75 -4.32 -9.77 13.65
N LEU A 76 -5.11 -9.02 14.41
CA LEU A 76 -5.42 -7.62 14.08
C LEU A 76 -4.13 -6.78 14.08
N SER A 77 -3.21 -7.11 14.98
CA SER A 77 -1.88 -6.49 15.06
C SER A 77 -1.09 -6.65 13.76
N TYR A 78 -1.15 -7.82 13.11
CA TYR A 78 -0.44 -8.06 11.86
C TYR A 78 -1.10 -7.34 10.67
N LEU A 79 -2.44 -7.31 10.61
CA LEU A 79 -3.18 -6.49 9.64
C LEU A 79 -2.79 -5.01 9.75
N LEU A 80 -2.72 -4.46 10.97
CA LEU A 80 -2.35 -3.07 11.20
C LEU A 80 -0.94 -2.77 10.68
N LYS A 81 0.03 -3.66 10.93
CA LYS A 81 1.41 -3.51 10.41
C LYS A 81 1.46 -3.52 8.88
N ARG A 82 0.71 -4.41 8.24
CA ARG A 82 0.61 -4.45 6.76
C ARG A 82 0.03 -3.15 6.22
N ALA A 83 -1.06 -2.68 6.82
CA ALA A 83 -1.69 -1.42 6.43
C ALA A 83 -0.77 -0.21 6.65
N GLU A 84 -0.03 -0.15 7.76
CA GLU A 84 0.94 0.93 8.03
C GLU A 84 2.02 0.99 6.95
N LYS A 85 2.60 -0.17 6.60
CA LYS A 85 3.61 -0.28 5.55
C LYS A 85 3.10 0.25 4.21
N LEU A 86 1.90 -0.17 3.80
CA LEU A 86 1.27 0.29 2.56
C LEU A 86 0.95 1.78 2.60
N TYR A 87 0.45 2.29 3.73
CA TYR A 87 0.07 3.69 3.87
C TYR A 87 1.24 4.65 3.59
N HIS A 88 2.45 4.29 4.02
CA HIS A 88 3.67 5.08 3.77
C HIS A 88 4.14 5.04 2.32
N GLN A 89 3.80 4.00 1.56
CA GLN A 89 4.16 3.84 0.15
C GLN A 89 3.13 4.51 -0.78
N LEU A 90 1.88 4.62 -0.37
CA LEU A 90 0.80 5.22 -1.15
C LEU A 90 0.75 6.74 -1.01
N ARG A 91 0.15 7.40 -2.02
CA ARG A 91 -0.11 8.85 -2.04
C ARG A 91 -1.58 9.15 -2.35
N GLY A 92 -2.05 10.32 -1.89
CA GLY A 92 -3.36 10.87 -2.24
C GLY A 92 -4.53 9.93 -1.98
N GLN A 93 -5.38 9.75 -3.00
CA GLN A 93 -6.62 8.97 -2.93
C GLN A 93 -6.43 7.51 -2.49
N TYR A 94 -5.29 6.89 -2.80
CA TYR A 94 -5.08 5.48 -2.46
C TYR A 94 -4.91 5.25 -0.96
N ARG A 95 -4.42 6.25 -0.22
CA ARG A 95 -4.42 6.20 1.25
C ARG A 95 -5.84 6.14 1.80
N ARG A 96 -6.75 6.93 1.24
CA ARG A 96 -8.16 6.92 1.62
C ARG A 96 -8.79 5.56 1.33
N THR A 97 -8.52 4.97 0.16
CA THR A 97 -8.98 3.62 -0.19
C THR A 97 -8.44 2.58 0.80
N LEU A 98 -7.16 2.65 1.14
CA LEU A 98 -6.52 1.76 2.11
C LEU A 98 -7.19 1.83 3.48
N LEU A 99 -7.34 3.03 4.03
CA LEU A 99 -7.94 3.23 5.35
C LEU A 99 -9.42 2.83 5.37
N THR A 100 -10.14 3.08 4.27
CA THR A 100 -11.51 2.62 4.10
C THR A 100 -11.58 1.09 4.14
N GLY A 101 -10.73 0.42 3.37
CA GLY A 101 -10.63 -1.04 3.33
C GLY A 101 -10.23 -1.65 4.67
N LEU A 102 -9.25 -1.06 5.35
CA LEU A 102 -8.80 -1.47 6.68
C LEU A 102 -9.96 -1.47 7.69
N VAL A 103 -10.70 -0.37 7.78
CA VAL A 103 -11.80 -0.24 8.73
C VAL A 103 -12.99 -1.14 8.37
N LEU A 104 -13.30 -1.32 7.09
CA LEU A 104 -14.41 -2.18 6.64
C LEU A 104 -14.13 -3.68 6.71
N ARG A 105 -12.85 -4.07 6.73
CA ARG A 105 -12.40 -5.47 6.61
C ARG A 105 -11.44 -5.90 7.74
N MET A 106 -11.55 -5.29 8.93
CA MET A 106 -10.75 -5.68 10.09
C MET A 106 -11.30 -6.91 10.84
N LYS A 107 -12.57 -7.26 10.60
CA LYS A 107 -13.19 -8.43 11.22
C LYS A 107 -12.67 -9.72 10.59
N ASP A 108 -12.46 -10.73 11.42
CA ASP A 108 -12.22 -12.11 10.96
C ASP A 108 -13.53 -12.88 11.06
N ARG A 109 -14.26 -12.98 9.93
CA ARG A 109 -15.65 -13.47 9.85
C ARG A 109 -16.59 -12.65 10.74
N GLU A 110 -16.97 -13.19 11.91
CA GLU A 110 -17.79 -12.53 12.93
C GLU A 110 -16.95 -12.00 14.11
N LYS A 111 -15.72 -12.49 14.25
CA LYS A 111 -14.80 -12.03 15.29
C LYS A 111 -14.43 -10.58 15.02
N ASP A 112 -14.44 -9.78 16.08
CA ASP A 112 -14.13 -8.34 16.04
C ASP A 112 -15.13 -7.50 15.19
N LEU A 113 -16.31 -8.04 14.85
CA LEU A 113 -17.39 -7.27 14.22
C LEU A 113 -17.80 -6.07 15.08
N ARG A 114 -17.97 -6.28 16.39
CA ARG A 114 -18.30 -5.19 17.33
C ARG A 114 -17.20 -4.13 17.41
N LEU A 115 -15.94 -4.54 17.33
CA LEU A 115 -14.82 -3.59 17.26
C LEU A 115 -14.95 -2.74 15.99
N GLN A 116 -15.20 -3.38 14.85
CA GLN A 116 -15.39 -2.72 13.58
C GLN A 116 -16.52 -1.70 13.60
N GLU A 117 -17.70 -2.09 14.07
CA GLU A 117 -18.87 -1.22 14.19
C GLU A 117 -18.57 -0.02 15.08
N ARG A 118 -17.99 -0.24 16.28
CA ARG A 118 -17.69 0.86 17.21
C ARG A 118 -16.63 1.81 16.68
N ALA A 119 -15.61 1.30 16.01
CA ALA A 119 -14.59 2.15 15.38
C ALA A 119 -15.22 3.01 14.28
N GLN A 120 -16.12 2.46 13.46
CA GLN A 120 -16.85 3.21 12.44
C GLN A 120 -17.75 4.29 13.06
N ASP A 121 -18.53 3.95 14.08
CA ASP A 121 -19.42 4.90 14.76
C ASP A 121 -18.65 6.08 15.36
N ARG A 122 -17.48 5.83 15.96
CA ARG A 122 -16.65 6.89 16.50
C ARG A 122 -15.98 7.74 15.43
N LEU A 123 -15.43 7.12 14.37
CA LEU A 123 -14.88 7.88 13.25
C LEU A 123 -15.95 8.74 12.57
N TYR A 124 -17.20 8.26 12.52
CA TYR A 124 -18.34 9.02 12.01
C TYR A 124 -18.66 10.21 12.91
N SER A 125 -18.70 9.99 14.22
CA SER A 125 -18.91 11.03 15.22
C SER A 125 -17.81 12.13 15.17
N ASP A 126 -16.58 11.75 14.84
CA ASP A 126 -15.43 12.65 14.70
C ASP A 126 -15.35 13.36 13.33
N ASN A 127 -16.35 13.19 12.45
CA ASN A 127 -16.35 13.69 11.06
C ASN A 127 -15.17 13.16 10.22
N LYS A 128 -14.57 12.03 10.59
CA LYS A 128 -13.49 11.37 9.84
C LYS A 128 -14.00 10.21 8.98
N TRP A 129 -15.30 9.92 9.04
CA TRP A 129 -15.97 8.87 8.28
C TRP A 129 -17.29 9.39 7.70
N GLY A 130 -17.50 9.14 6.41
CA GLY A 130 -18.76 9.46 5.72
C GLY A 130 -19.64 8.23 5.53
N THR A 131 -20.53 8.28 4.54
CA THR A 131 -21.39 7.16 4.12
C THR A 131 -20.54 6.06 3.49
N SER A 132 -19.88 5.25 4.32
CA SER A 132 -19.06 4.09 3.94
C SER A 132 -17.66 4.40 3.37
N VAL A 133 -17.15 5.61 3.56
CA VAL A 133 -15.81 5.99 3.09
C VAL A 133 -15.09 6.86 4.11
N ALA A 134 -13.78 6.67 4.23
CA ALA A 134 -12.93 7.56 5.03
C ALA A 134 -13.00 9.00 4.51
N SER A 135 -12.87 9.98 5.42
CA SER A 135 -12.59 11.37 5.07
C SER A 135 -11.20 11.51 4.44
N GLU A 136 -10.98 12.57 3.66
CA GLU A 136 -9.64 12.94 3.16
C GLU A 136 -8.68 13.35 4.28
N SER A 137 -9.21 13.81 5.41
CA SER A 137 -8.42 14.17 6.59
C SER A 137 -8.04 12.98 7.48
N LEU A 138 -8.59 11.78 7.24
CA LEU A 138 -8.32 10.60 8.05
C LEU A 138 -6.89 10.10 7.80
N THR A 139 -6.13 9.93 8.86
CA THR A 139 -4.77 9.37 8.82
C THR A 139 -4.73 7.95 9.38
N PHE A 140 -3.63 7.23 9.12
CA PHE A 140 -3.40 5.93 9.72
C PHE A 140 -3.36 5.98 11.26
N ASN A 141 -2.77 7.02 11.83
CA ASN A 141 -2.71 7.21 13.29
C ASN A 141 -4.11 7.36 13.88
N ASP A 142 -5.01 8.07 13.22
CA ASP A 142 -6.40 8.21 13.67
C ASP A 142 -7.10 6.85 13.75
N VAL A 143 -6.92 6.01 12.71
CA VAL A 143 -7.50 4.65 12.70
C VAL A 143 -6.89 3.79 13.79
N ARG A 144 -5.56 3.83 13.97
CA ARG A 144 -4.86 3.07 15.01
C ARG A 144 -5.32 3.47 16.41
N ASP A 145 -5.39 4.76 16.67
CA ASP A 145 -5.82 5.30 17.96
C ASP A 145 -7.29 4.95 18.22
N MET A 146 -8.14 5.03 17.19
CA MET A 146 -9.55 4.65 17.32
C MET A 146 -9.74 3.17 17.64
N ILE A 147 -9.01 2.29 16.94
CA ILE A 147 -9.02 0.85 17.21
C ILE A 147 -8.53 0.58 18.64
N TRP A 148 -7.50 1.29 19.08
CA TRP A 148 -6.97 1.19 20.45
C TRP A 148 -8.01 1.60 21.50
N GLU A 149 -8.74 2.69 21.29
CA GLU A 149 -9.77 3.11 22.22
C GLU A 149 -10.94 2.13 22.27
N CYS A 150 -11.24 1.46 21.16
CA CYS A 150 -12.29 0.46 21.05
C CYS A 150 -11.84 -0.96 21.45
N ARG A 151 -10.60 -1.13 21.90
CA ARG A 151 -9.97 -2.45 22.18
C ARG A 151 -10.75 -3.37 23.13
N SER A 152 -11.62 -2.83 23.97
CA SER A 152 -12.50 -3.63 24.83
C SER A 152 -13.52 -4.47 24.05
N SER A 153 -13.69 -4.19 22.76
CA SER A 153 -14.63 -4.88 21.86
C SER A 153 -13.94 -5.93 20.99
N THR A 154 -12.65 -6.21 21.22
CA THR A 154 -11.93 -7.34 20.63
C THR A 154 -11.53 -8.37 21.69
N THR A 155 -11.43 -9.61 21.24
CA THR A 155 -10.84 -10.71 22.04
C THR A 155 -9.31 -10.70 22.05
N GLU A 156 -8.67 -9.97 21.13
CA GLU A 156 -7.21 -9.88 21.03
C GLU A 156 -6.66 -8.83 22.01
N LYS A 157 -5.59 -9.16 22.74
CA LYS A 157 -4.86 -8.17 23.53
C LYS A 157 -4.00 -7.32 22.60
N LEU A 158 -4.54 -6.17 22.20
CA LEU A 158 -3.78 -5.18 21.45
C LEU A 158 -2.72 -4.54 22.35
N VAL A 159 -1.61 -4.12 21.76
CA VAL A 159 -0.57 -3.31 22.40
C VAL A 159 -0.49 -1.96 21.68
N ARG A 160 -0.43 -0.85 22.43
CA ARG A 160 -0.51 0.51 21.87
C ARG A 160 0.75 0.88 21.08
N SER A 161 1.91 0.39 21.53
CA SER A 161 3.16 0.45 20.78
C SER A 161 4.10 -0.66 21.24
N GLU A 162 4.94 -1.18 20.35
CA GLU A 162 6.02 -2.12 20.72
C GLU A 162 7.07 -1.49 21.66
N LYS A 163 7.02 -0.16 21.89
CA LYS A 163 7.88 0.55 22.84
C LYS A 163 7.29 0.64 24.25
N GLU A 164 6.04 0.25 24.47
CA GLU A 164 5.38 0.30 25.78
C GLU A 164 5.25 -1.07 26.45
N SER A 165 6.01 -2.08 25.99
CA SER A 165 6.21 -3.29 26.78
C SER A 165 7.31 -3.06 27.81
N PHE A 166 7.04 -2.28 28.86
CA PHE A 166 7.80 -2.47 30.09
C PHE A 166 7.42 -3.84 30.64
N SER A 167 8.41 -4.71 30.76
CA SER A 167 8.27 -5.96 31.50
C SER A 167 7.74 -5.67 32.90
N ALA A 168 7.00 -6.62 33.49
CA ALA A 168 6.51 -6.46 34.88
C ALA A 168 7.66 -6.12 35.86
N SER A 169 8.87 -6.60 35.59
CA SER A 169 10.10 -6.27 36.32
C SER A 169 10.53 -4.80 36.23
N GLU A 170 10.31 -4.12 35.10
CA GLU A 170 10.68 -2.70 34.94
C GLU A 170 9.69 -1.78 35.67
N MET A 171 8.41 -2.15 35.72
CA MET A 171 7.40 -1.43 36.51
C MET A 171 7.66 -1.55 38.01
N ASP A 172 8.22 -2.66 38.49
CA ASP A 172 8.60 -2.82 39.89
C ASP A 172 9.83 -1.97 40.25
N LEU A 173 10.82 -1.85 39.36
CA LEU A 173 11.95 -0.92 39.56
C LEU A 173 11.49 0.53 39.65
N LEU A 174 10.56 0.95 38.78
CA LEU A 174 10.00 2.31 38.81
C LEU A 174 9.18 2.56 40.09
N ARG A 175 8.47 1.55 40.60
CA ARG A 175 7.75 1.64 41.88
C ARG A 175 8.67 1.69 43.10
N VAL A 176 9.82 1.00 43.04
CA VAL A 176 10.84 1.04 44.08
C VAL A 176 11.55 2.40 44.08
N LEU A 177 11.87 2.94 42.92
CA LEU A 177 12.50 4.26 42.77
C LEU A 177 11.56 5.42 43.16
N ALA A 178 10.26 5.28 42.95
CA ALA A 178 9.26 6.29 43.35
C ALA A 178 8.90 6.28 44.85
N ARG A 179 9.47 5.36 45.64
CA ARG A 179 9.23 5.22 47.09
C ARG A 179 10.40 5.73 47.96
N HIS A 180 11.42 6.31 47.35
CA HIS A 180 12.53 7.00 48.02
C HIS A 180 12.58 8.46 47.59
#